data_AF-A0A4Y8PD92-F1
#
_entry.id   AF-A0A4Y8PD92-F1
#
_cell.length_a   1.000
_cell.length_b   1.000
_cell.length_c   1.000
_cell.angle_alpha   90.00
_cell.angle_beta   90.00
_cell.angle_gamma   90.00
#
_symmetry.space_group_name_H-M   'P 1'
#
loop_
_entity.id
_entity.type
_entity.pdbx_description
1 polymer ?
#
loop_
_entity_poly.entity_id
_entity_poly.type
_entity_poly.pdbx_seq_one_letter_code
_entity_poly.pdbx_strand_id
1 'polypeptide(L)'
;MHKIKHYRSRISFLSKIPIFLCLLFIASASFSQASMDVTEIGEAGLYTLDTSGVIFPFTPYPQDSSSVYAVGAYPLTTEPLPTGERQEIVQSYCSMCHSTTIISLQPKFSLKTWRHEVEKMKQLGAQIPEEMISHIIEFLEKSCSVNEGEK
;
A
#
# COMPACT_ATOMS: atom_id res chain seq x y z
N MET A 1 -41.70 3.16 71.11
CA MET A 1 -41.87 2.35 72.35
C MET A 1 -41.90 0.87 71.97
N HIS A 2 -41.10 0.06 72.68
CA HIS A 2 -41.15 -1.42 72.82
C HIS A 2 -40.83 -2.29 71.58
N LYS A 3 -39.59 -2.77 71.47
CA LYS A 3 -39.03 -4.03 72.05
C LYS A 3 -39.38 -5.30 71.24
N ILE A 4 -38.40 -5.71 70.43
CA ILE A 4 -37.79 -7.05 70.32
C ILE A 4 -38.58 -8.18 71.02
N LYS A 5 -38.99 -9.19 70.25
CA LYS A 5 -39.10 -10.57 70.74
C LYS A 5 -38.14 -11.47 69.98
N HIS A 6 -37.27 -12.08 70.78
CA HIS A 6 -36.26 -13.06 70.41
C HIS A 6 -36.91 -14.35 69.92
N TYR A 7 -36.37 -14.93 68.85
CA TYR A 7 -36.39 -16.38 68.67
C TYR A 7 -34.95 -16.87 68.51
N ARG A 8 -34.42 -17.42 69.60
CA ARG A 8 -33.17 -18.19 69.63
C ARG A 8 -33.50 -19.62 69.22
N SER A 9 -32.71 -20.20 68.30
CA SER A 9 -32.45 -21.65 68.38
C SER A 9 -31.11 -22.02 67.76
N ARG A 10 -30.23 -22.52 68.65
CA ARG A 10 -29.07 -23.44 68.52
C ARG A 10 -28.52 -23.66 67.10
N ILE A 11 -27.31 -23.20 66.78
CA ILE A 11 -26.00 -23.84 67.06
C ILE A 11 -26.03 -25.37 66.96
N SER A 12 -25.67 -25.89 65.79
CA SER A 12 -25.02 -27.19 65.63
C SER A 12 -23.69 -26.99 64.91
N PHE A 13 -22.65 -27.38 65.62
CA PHE A 13 -21.23 -27.32 65.34
C PHE A 13 -20.86 -28.34 64.24
N LEU A 14 -19.66 -28.18 63.68
CA LEU A 14 -18.93 -29.11 62.80
C LEU A 14 -19.32 -29.14 61.30
N SER A 15 -18.54 -28.42 60.49
CA SER A 15 -17.53 -29.10 59.67
C SER A 15 -16.55 -28.07 59.11
N LYS A 16 -15.32 -28.09 59.63
CA LYS A 16 -14.21 -27.30 59.14
C LYS A 16 -13.75 -27.91 57.81
N ILE A 17 -14.11 -27.29 56.69
CA ILE A 17 -13.46 -27.56 55.40
C ILE A 17 -12.63 -26.31 55.09
N PRO A 18 -11.29 -26.36 55.16
CA PRO A 18 -10.47 -25.18 54.97
C PRO A 18 -10.57 -24.70 53.52
N ILE A 19 -11.10 -23.48 53.35
CA ILE A 19 -11.21 -22.70 52.11
C ILE A 19 -9.82 -22.19 51.66
N PHE A 20 -8.78 -23.03 51.72
CA PHE A 20 -7.41 -22.63 51.43
C PHE A 20 -6.71 -23.50 50.38
N LEU A 21 -7.48 -24.18 49.53
CA LEU A 21 -6.92 -24.95 48.42
C LEU A 21 -7.73 -24.81 47.13
N CYS A 22 -8.27 -23.61 46.88
CA CYS A 22 -8.90 -23.26 45.59
C CYS A 22 -8.39 -21.92 45.02
N LEU A 23 -7.29 -21.37 45.57
CA LEU A 23 -6.61 -20.16 45.08
C LEU A 23 -5.19 -20.47 44.58
N LEU A 24 -4.95 -21.67 44.07
CA LEU A 24 -3.69 -22.09 43.43
C LEU A 24 -3.95 -22.97 42.19
N PHE A 25 -5.00 -22.66 41.43
CA PHE A 25 -5.18 -23.11 40.05
C PHE A 25 -5.16 -21.90 39.12
N ILE A 26 -4.09 -21.11 39.21
CA ILE A 26 -3.59 -20.35 38.06
C ILE A 26 -2.79 -21.36 37.22
N ALA A 27 -3.49 -22.32 36.62
CA ALA A 27 -2.92 -23.12 35.55
C ALA A 27 -3.28 -22.39 34.26
N SER A 28 -2.33 -21.55 33.84
CA SER A 28 -2.14 -21.03 32.49
C SER A 28 -2.84 -21.87 31.42
N ALA A 29 -4.06 -21.47 31.05
CA ALA A 29 -4.54 -21.73 29.71
C ALA A 29 -3.71 -20.81 28.81
N SER A 30 -2.53 -21.29 28.40
CA SER A 30 -1.82 -20.75 27.25
C SER A 30 -2.79 -20.90 26.08
N PHE A 31 -3.49 -19.83 25.75
CA PHE A 31 -4.24 -19.74 24.51
C PHE A 31 -3.19 -19.84 23.41
N SER A 32 -2.98 -21.03 22.88
CA SER A 32 -2.25 -21.21 21.63
C SER A 32 -3.04 -20.44 20.58
N GLN A 33 -2.59 -19.21 20.29
CA GLN A 33 -2.92 -18.57 19.04
C GLN A 33 -2.33 -19.48 17.96
N ALA A 34 -3.16 -20.38 17.43
CA ALA A 34 -2.90 -20.90 16.10
C ALA A 34 -2.81 -19.67 15.22
N SER A 35 -1.59 -19.34 14.78
CA SER A 35 -1.40 -18.43 13.67
C SER A 35 -2.27 -19.00 12.56
N MET A 36 -3.37 -18.31 12.26
CA MET A 36 -4.07 -18.57 11.01
C MET A 36 -3.00 -18.42 9.95
N ASP A 37 -2.76 -19.51 9.23
CA ASP A 37 -2.16 -19.46 7.90
C ASP A 37 -3.17 -18.71 7.04
N VAL A 38 -3.24 -17.40 7.26
CA VAL A 38 -3.70 -16.49 6.23
C VAL A 38 -2.60 -16.66 5.21
N THR A 39 -2.94 -17.24 4.07
CA THR A 39 -2.20 -17.04 2.83
C THR A 39 -2.33 -15.54 2.51
N GLU A 40 -1.67 -14.72 3.33
CA GLU A 40 -1.52 -13.30 3.17
C GLU A 40 -0.49 -13.20 2.06
N ILE A 41 -0.90 -12.55 0.97
CA ILE A 41 0.07 -12.00 0.04
C ILE A 41 0.83 -10.99 0.89
N GLY A 42 1.98 -11.40 1.43
CA GLY A 42 2.77 -10.62 2.35
C GLY A 42 3.32 -9.39 1.65
N GLU A 43 2.51 -8.32 1.59
CA GLU A 43 2.90 -7.00 1.10
C GLU A 43 3.64 -6.24 2.21
N ALA A 44 4.65 -6.87 2.80
CA ALA A 44 5.57 -6.23 3.71
C ALA A 44 6.94 -6.19 3.04
N GLY A 45 7.16 -5.18 2.19
CA GLY A 45 8.52 -4.80 1.80
C GLY A 45 9.31 -4.46 3.06
N LEU A 46 10.30 -5.29 3.41
CA LEU A 46 11.17 -5.06 4.55
C LEU A 46 12.09 -3.87 4.24
N TYR A 47 11.71 -2.67 4.67
CA TYR A 47 12.60 -1.51 4.61
C TYR A 47 13.67 -1.67 5.70
N THR A 48 14.81 -2.26 5.37
CA THR A 48 15.95 -2.26 6.27
C THR A 48 16.74 -0.97 6.06
N LEU A 49 16.83 -0.15 7.11
CA LEU A 49 17.83 0.90 7.17
C LEU A 49 19.19 0.21 7.36
N ASP A 50 20.08 0.34 6.38
CA ASP A 50 21.48 0.02 6.63
C ASP A 50 22.11 1.08 7.56
N THR A 51 23.29 0.77 8.09
CA THR A 51 24.02 1.65 9.01
C THR A 51 24.42 3.00 8.38
N SER A 52 24.26 3.14 7.06
CA SER A 52 24.43 4.40 6.31
C SER A 52 23.17 5.27 6.26
N GLY A 53 22.05 4.81 6.82
CA GLY A 53 20.78 5.56 6.84
C GLY A 53 20.11 5.64 5.47
N VAL A 54 20.51 4.79 4.53
CA VAL A 54 19.93 4.71 3.19
C VAL A 54 18.85 3.62 3.21
N ILE A 55 17.61 4.00 2.89
CA ILE A 55 16.55 3.02 2.65
C ILE A 55 16.78 2.45 1.25
N PHE A 56 17.36 1.26 1.16
CA PHE A 56 17.31 0.49 -0.09
C PHE A 56 15.94 -0.20 -0.18
N PRO A 57 15.12 0.09 -1.20
CA PRO A 57 13.77 -0.47 -1.28
C PRO A 57 13.72 -1.97 -1.59
N PHE A 58 14.85 -2.68 -1.67
CA PHE A 58 14.83 -4.06 -2.16
C PHE A 58 16.08 -4.85 -1.74
N THR A 59 16.04 -5.53 -0.59
CA THR A 59 16.62 -6.87 -0.60
C THR A 59 15.63 -7.73 -1.38
N PRO A 60 16.01 -8.34 -2.52
CA PRO A 60 15.13 -9.30 -3.19
C PRO A 60 14.63 -10.27 -2.14
N TYR A 61 13.31 -10.40 -2.01
CA TYR A 61 12.73 -11.43 -1.15
C TYR A 61 13.47 -12.75 -1.49
N PRO A 62 14.07 -13.44 -0.51
CA PRO A 62 14.81 -14.65 -0.79
C PRO A 62 13.88 -15.57 -1.56
N GLN A 63 14.23 -15.83 -2.84
CA GLN A 63 13.45 -16.70 -3.71
C GLN A 63 13.26 -17.99 -2.93
N ASP A 64 12.02 -18.29 -2.53
CA ASP A 64 11.75 -19.51 -1.81
C ASP A 64 12.03 -20.63 -2.81
N SER A 65 13.03 -21.46 -2.51
CA SER A 65 13.40 -22.58 -3.38
C SER A 65 12.28 -23.62 -3.51
N SER A 66 11.20 -23.45 -2.74
CA SER A 66 9.94 -24.20 -2.80
C SER A 66 8.93 -23.67 -3.81
N SER A 67 9.03 -22.43 -4.30
CA SER A 67 8.05 -21.91 -5.24
C SER A 67 8.24 -22.52 -6.62
N VAL A 68 7.12 -22.92 -7.22
CA VAL A 68 7.04 -23.35 -8.62
C VAL A 68 7.14 -22.14 -9.58
N TYR A 69 6.95 -20.92 -9.06
CA TYR A 69 6.96 -19.67 -9.82
C TYR A 69 8.08 -18.75 -9.34
N ALA A 70 8.96 -18.35 -10.25
CA ALA A 70 9.93 -17.28 -10.01
C ALA A 70 9.46 -16.01 -10.72
N VAL A 71 9.50 -14.88 -10.02
CA VAL A 71 9.27 -13.56 -10.62
C VAL A 71 10.62 -12.89 -10.80
N GLY A 72 10.90 -12.43 -12.02
CA GLY A 72 12.10 -11.66 -12.32
C GLY A 72 12.14 -10.32 -11.59
N ALA A 73 13.29 -9.65 -11.61
CA ALA A 73 13.39 -8.29 -11.07
C ALA A 73 12.40 -7.35 -11.78
N TYR A 74 11.62 -6.61 -10.99
CA TYR A 74 10.75 -5.57 -11.54
C TYR A 74 11.60 -4.40 -12.06
N PRO A 75 11.28 -3.82 -13.23
CA PRO A 75 11.93 -2.61 -13.68
C PRO A 75 11.61 -1.48 -12.71
N LEU A 76 12.63 -0.98 -12.01
CA LEU A 76 12.48 0.13 -11.05
C LEU A 76 12.58 1.50 -11.71
N THR A 77 12.99 1.54 -12.98
CA THR A 77 13.19 2.78 -13.74
C THR A 77 11.96 3.08 -14.58
N THR A 78 11.35 4.24 -14.36
CA THR A 78 10.29 4.76 -15.21
C THR A 78 10.90 5.56 -16.37
N GLU A 79 10.43 5.33 -17.59
CA GLU A 79 10.91 6.07 -18.77
C GLU A 79 10.55 7.57 -18.63
N PRO A 80 11.52 8.49 -18.73
CA PRO A 80 11.24 9.92 -18.69
C PRO A 80 10.44 10.37 -19.91
N LEU A 81 9.93 11.61 -19.88
CA LEU A 81 9.32 12.22 -21.06
C LEU A 81 10.38 12.34 -22.17
N PRO A 82 10.11 11.91 -23.42
CA PRO A 82 11.06 12.01 -24.51
C PRO A 82 11.56 13.44 -24.70
N THR A 83 12.83 13.61 -25.08
CA THR A 83 13.38 14.94 -25.38
C THR A 83 12.85 15.47 -26.70
N GLY A 84 12.49 16.75 -26.76
CA GLY A 84 12.08 17.37 -28.02
C GLY A 84 11.55 18.79 -27.90
N GLU A 85 11.29 19.41 -29.04
CA GLU A 85 10.64 20.72 -29.12
C GLU A 85 9.29 20.67 -28.39
N ARG A 86 9.01 21.64 -27.51
CA ARG A 86 7.80 21.72 -26.67
C ARG A 86 7.69 20.68 -25.53
N GLN A 87 8.74 19.89 -25.26
CA GLN A 87 8.80 19.03 -24.06
C GLN A 87 8.56 19.84 -22.78
N GLU A 88 9.14 21.03 -22.67
CA GLU A 88 9.00 21.92 -21.52
C GLU A 88 7.55 22.36 -21.25
N ILE A 89 6.73 22.49 -22.30
CA ILE A 89 5.31 22.82 -22.17
C ILE A 89 4.59 21.67 -21.47
N VAL A 90 4.82 20.43 -21.93
CA VAL A 90 4.24 19.24 -21.29
C VAL A 90 4.74 19.08 -19.87
N GLN A 91 6.04 19.27 -19.64
CA GLN A 91 6.61 19.19 -18.29
C GLN A 91 5.98 20.23 -17.34
N SER A 92 5.75 21.45 -17.80
CA SER A 92 5.20 22.54 -16.98
C SER A 92 3.74 22.30 -16.59
N TYR A 93 2.91 21.79 -17.50
CA TYR A 93 1.48 21.62 -17.25
C TYR A 93 1.12 20.25 -16.65
N CYS A 94 1.83 19.19 -17.03
CA CYS A 94 1.43 17.82 -16.70
C CYS A 94 2.12 17.26 -15.45
N SER A 95 3.16 17.92 -14.92
CA SER A 95 3.85 17.47 -13.70
C SER A 95 3.20 17.95 -12.40
N MET A 96 2.15 18.76 -12.49
CA MET A 96 1.50 19.37 -11.33
C MET A 96 0.74 18.36 -10.45
N CYS A 97 0.25 17.26 -11.03
CA CYS A 97 -0.59 16.29 -10.33
C CYS A 97 0.00 14.88 -10.29
N HIS A 98 0.86 14.52 -11.23
CA HIS A 98 1.50 13.21 -11.31
C HIS A 98 2.84 13.31 -12.05
N SER A 99 3.65 12.25 -11.97
CA SER A 99 4.87 12.15 -12.77
C SER A 99 4.54 12.17 -14.27
N THR A 100 5.37 12.82 -15.09
CA THR A 100 5.24 12.79 -16.55
C THR A 100 5.64 11.46 -17.17
N THR A 101 6.29 10.58 -16.40
CA THR A 101 6.71 9.25 -16.86
C THR A 101 5.54 8.36 -17.26
N ILE A 102 4.36 8.54 -16.65
CA ILE A 102 3.14 7.81 -17.03
C ILE A 102 2.64 8.18 -18.43
N ILE A 103 3.04 9.35 -18.95
CA ILE A 103 2.72 9.80 -20.31
C ILE A 103 3.60 9.04 -21.32
N SER A 104 4.89 8.86 -21.02
CA SER A 104 5.83 8.11 -21.87
C SER A 104 5.47 6.63 -22.02
N LEU A 105 4.76 6.07 -21.04
CA LEU A 105 4.32 4.67 -21.04
C LEU A 105 3.03 4.44 -21.84
N GLN A 106 2.40 5.50 -22.36
CA GLN A 106 1.18 5.33 -23.13
C GLN A 106 1.48 4.68 -24.50
N PRO A 107 0.56 3.87 -25.03
CA PRO A 107 0.63 3.40 -26.41
C PRO A 107 0.68 4.56 -27.41
N LYS A 108 1.00 4.22 -28.67
CA LYS A 108 0.84 5.17 -29.78
C LYS A 108 -0.63 5.58 -29.89
N PHE A 109 -0.91 6.82 -29.54
CA PHE A 109 -2.22 7.42 -29.71
C PHE A 109 -2.23 8.38 -30.89
N SER A 110 -3.37 8.42 -31.58
CA SER A 110 -3.64 9.47 -32.56
C SER A 110 -3.76 10.84 -31.88
N LEU A 111 -3.56 11.93 -32.61
CA LEU A 111 -3.86 13.31 -32.17
C LEU A 111 -5.24 13.44 -31.52
N LYS A 112 -6.26 12.76 -32.06
CA LYS A 112 -7.63 12.79 -31.51
C LYS A 112 -7.68 12.16 -30.11
N THR A 113 -7.04 11.01 -29.94
CA THR A 113 -6.96 10.32 -28.66
C THR A 113 -6.15 11.14 -27.65
N TRP A 114 -5.01 11.69 -28.06
CA TRP A 114 -4.23 12.59 -27.20
C TRP A 114 -5.00 13.83 -26.76
N ARG A 115 -5.77 14.45 -27.66
CA ARG A 115 -6.66 15.56 -27.29
C ARG A 115 -7.67 15.13 -26.23
N HIS A 116 -8.27 13.95 -26.36
CA HIS A 116 -9.18 13.43 -25.34
C HIS A 116 -8.49 13.27 -23.97
N GLU A 117 -7.27 12.74 -23.95
CA GLU A 117 -6.50 12.57 -22.71
C GLU A 117 -6.12 13.92 -22.06
N VAL A 118 -5.71 14.91 -22.85
CA VAL A 118 -5.37 16.25 -22.35
C VAL A 118 -6.62 16.96 -21.82
N GLU A 119 -7.76 16.85 -22.51
CA GLU A 119 -9.04 17.39 -22.03
C GLU A 119 -9.52 16.70 -20.75
N LYS A 120 -9.30 15.38 -20.63
CA LYS A 120 -9.56 14.65 -19.38
C LYS A 120 -8.72 15.23 -18.24
N MET A 121 -7.45 15.58 -18.47
CA MET A 121 -6.62 16.21 -17.44
C MET A 121 -7.14 17.60 -17.04
N LYS A 122 -7.65 18.39 -17.99
CA LYS A 122 -8.32 19.67 -17.68
C LYS A 122 -9.55 19.46 -16.80
N GLN A 123 -10.37 18.46 -17.10
CA GLN A 123 -11.55 18.09 -16.27
C GLN A 123 -11.14 17.65 -14.86
N LEU A 124 -9.96 17.03 -14.72
CA LEU A 124 -9.39 16.64 -13.42
C LEU A 124 -8.64 17.78 -12.70
N GLY A 125 -8.65 19.00 -13.25
CA GLY A 125 -8.12 20.20 -12.60
C GLY A 125 -6.81 20.74 -13.16
N ALA A 126 -6.27 20.18 -14.25
CA ALA A 126 -5.10 20.76 -14.91
C ALA A 126 -5.43 22.11 -15.54
N GLN A 127 -4.66 23.14 -15.19
CA GLN A 127 -4.84 24.51 -15.69
C GLN A 127 -4.11 24.68 -17.02
N ILE A 128 -4.61 24.03 -18.08
CA ILE A 128 -4.04 24.07 -19.42
C ILE A 128 -4.84 25.06 -20.27
N PRO A 129 -4.23 26.18 -20.72
CA PRO A 129 -4.88 27.11 -21.64
C PRO A 129 -5.24 26.45 -22.97
N GLU A 130 -6.34 26.88 -23.59
CA GLU A 130 -6.85 26.26 -24.82
C GLU A 130 -5.84 26.32 -25.97
N GLU A 131 -5.11 27.43 -26.07
CA GLU A 131 -4.04 27.65 -27.05
C GLU A 131 -2.86 26.68 -26.89
N MET A 132 -2.63 26.13 -25.69
CA MET A 132 -1.53 25.20 -25.42
C MET A 132 -1.87 23.76 -25.79
N ILE A 133 -3.15 23.41 -25.94
CA ILE A 133 -3.58 22.03 -26.16
C ILE A 133 -3.01 21.48 -27.46
N SER A 134 -3.10 22.24 -28.56
CA SER A 134 -2.53 21.86 -29.85
C SER A 134 -1.02 21.64 -29.76
N HIS A 135 -0.31 22.49 -29.00
CA HIS A 135 1.12 22.35 -28.81
C HIS A 135 1.51 21.07 -28.07
N ILE A 136 0.76 20.73 -27.03
CA ILE A 136 0.94 19.52 -26.22
C ILE A 136 0.66 18.27 -27.07
N ILE A 137 -0.51 18.19 -27.72
CA ILE A 137 -0.90 16.95 -28.42
C ILE A 137 -0.01 16.64 -29.63
N GLU A 138 0.50 17.67 -30.31
CA GLU A 138 1.46 17.48 -31.41
C GLU A 138 2.79 16.92 -30.92
N PHE A 139 3.29 17.39 -29.76
CA PHE A 139 4.47 16.81 -29.14
C PHE A 139 4.21 15.36 -28.70
N LEU A 140 3.06 15.09 -28.06
CA LEU A 140 2.74 13.75 -27.57
C LEU A 140 2.59 12.73 -28.71
N GLU A 141 1.90 13.08 -29.80
CA GLU A 141 1.78 12.19 -30.96
C GLU A 141 3.15 11.91 -31.59
N LYS A 142 3.97 12.95 -31.76
CA LYS A 142 5.30 12.82 -32.39
C LYS A 142 6.29 12.03 -31.53
N SER A 143 6.32 12.30 -30.22
CA SER A 143 7.40 11.89 -29.34
C SER A 143 7.07 10.67 -28.48
N CYS A 144 5.82 10.51 -28.03
CA CYS A 144 5.41 9.35 -27.20
C CYS A 144 4.97 8.16 -28.06
N SER A 145 5.09 8.27 -29.38
CA SER A 145 4.92 7.16 -30.29
C SER A 145 6.17 6.28 -30.29
N VAL A 146 6.18 5.16 -29.55
CA VAL A 146 7.28 4.16 -29.53
C VAL A 146 7.78 3.82 -30.94
N ASN A 147 8.97 4.26 -31.36
CA ASN A 147 9.54 3.78 -32.62
C ASN A 147 9.78 2.26 -32.50
N GLU A 148 9.09 1.45 -33.32
CA GLU A 148 9.49 0.06 -33.49
C GLU A 148 10.83 0.07 -34.24
N GLY A 149 11.95 0.07 -33.51
CA GLY A 149 13.27 -0.12 -34.11
C GLY A 149 14.38 0.69 -33.45
N GLU A 150 14.89 0.19 -32.34
CA GLU A 150 16.33 -0.02 -32.20
C GLU A 150 16.52 -1.33 -31.40
N LYS A 151 16.69 -2.41 -32.15
CA LYS A 151 17.21 -3.71 -31.69
C LYS A 151 18.61 -3.86 -32.22
#